data_AF-A0A946SKX5-F1
#
_entry.id   AF-A0A946SKX5-F1
#
_cell.length_a   1.000
_cell.length_b   1.000
_cell.length_c   1.000
_cell.angle_alpha   90.00
_cell.angle_beta   90.00
_cell.angle_gamma   90.00
#
_symmetry.space_group_name_H-M   'P 1'
#
loop_
_entity.id
_entity.type
_entity.pdbx_description
1 polymer ?
#
loop_
_entity_poly.entity_id
_entity_poly.type
_entity_poly.pdbx_seq_one_letter_code
_entity_poly.pdbx_strand_id
1 'polypeptide(L)'
;MGVLDGKLRKLLEDTIEEARQVAESGARRALQSLAVERHEPHPSMSPDERRLRNRLRARGRQLGDRRDRIRGDQEIDRLTHEVAYEQWHRMLFARFLAENGVLVEPRSGVSITIEECEELARERGVDPHALAAQFAQEILPGVFRVGDPVLDVVLAPETRQALQRLLDELPS
;
A
#
# COMPACT_ATOMS: atom_id res chain seq x y z
N MET A 1 8.48 -24.93 -15.76
CA MET A 1 9.02 -23.96 -14.78
C MET A 1 10.38 -23.51 -15.26
N GLY A 2 10.47 -22.36 -15.94
CA GLY A 2 11.74 -21.76 -16.32
C GLY A 2 12.30 -21.01 -15.12
N VAL A 3 13.53 -21.32 -14.72
CA VAL A 3 14.25 -20.54 -13.71
C VAL A 3 14.58 -19.18 -14.33
N LEU A 4 14.33 -18.09 -13.61
CA LEU A 4 14.74 -16.75 -14.04
C LEU A 4 16.25 -16.73 -14.30
N ASP A 5 16.65 -16.25 -15.49
CA ASP A 5 18.06 -16.05 -15.80
C ASP A 5 18.70 -15.09 -14.78
N GLY A 6 20.02 -15.19 -14.58
CA GLY A 6 20.74 -14.39 -13.59
C GLY A 6 20.50 -12.89 -13.70
N LYS A 7 20.31 -12.37 -14.92
CA LYS A 7 19.98 -10.97 -15.16
C LYS A 7 18.59 -10.58 -14.66
N LEU A 8 17.59 -11.44 -14.91
CA LEU A 8 16.20 -11.19 -14.47
C LEU A 8 16.06 -11.29 -12.95
N ARG A 9 16.80 -12.23 -12.32
CA ARG A 9 16.83 -12.32 -10.85
C ARG A 9 17.43 -11.07 -10.23
N LYS A 10 18.53 -10.57 -10.78
CA LYS A 10 19.16 -9.35 -10.31
C LYS A 10 18.26 -8.13 -10.49
N LEU A 11 17.64 -7.98 -11.67
CA LEU A 11 16.69 -6.90 -11.92
C LEU A 11 15.54 -6.93 -10.89
N LEU A 12 14.95 -8.11 -10.67
CA LEU A 12 13.89 -8.27 -9.67
C LEU A 12 14.34 -7.90 -8.26
N GLU A 13 15.53 -8.33 -7.85
CA GLU A 13 16.12 -7.99 -6.55
C GLU A 13 16.32 -6.48 -6.39
N ASP A 14 17.00 -5.85 -7.35
CA ASP A 14 17.32 -4.43 -7.35
C ASP A 14 16.02 -3.58 -7.34
N THR A 15 15.03 -3.92 -8.18
CA THR A 15 13.75 -3.21 -8.25
C THR A 15 12.92 -3.38 -6.97
N ILE A 16 12.89 -4.57 -6.36
CA ILE A 16 12.17 -4.78 -5.10
C ILE A 16 12.82 -3.99 -3.95
N GLU A 17 14.16 -3.95 -3.91
CA GLU A 17 14.87 -3.17 -2.89
C GLU A 17 14.57 -1.68 -3.03
N GLU A 18 14.62 -1.13 -4.25
CA GLU A 18 14.28 0.26 -4.52
C GLU A 18 12.81 0.57 -4.17
N ALA A 19 11.88 -0.29 -4.61
CA ALA A 19 10.46 -0.12 -4.33
C ALA A 19 10.16 -0.09 -2.83
N ARG A 20 10.85 -0.95 -2.06
CA ARG A 20 10.74 -0.95 -0.60
C ARG A 20 11.19 0.38 -0.01
N GLN A 21 12.34 0.93 -0.43
CA GLN A 21 12.83 2.22 0.08
C GLN A 21 11.87 3.37 -0.25
N VAL A 22 11.35 3.40 -1.49
CA VAL A 22 10.36 4.39 -1.93
C VAL A 22 9.07 4.27 -1.11
N ALA A 23 8.57 3.05 -0.92
CA ALA A 23 7.35 2.78 -0.16
C ALA A 23 7.50 3.17 1.32
N GLU A 24 8.61 2.83 1.97
CA GLU A 24 8.89 3.19 3.38
C GLU A 24 8.99 4.71 3.56
N SER A 25 9.70 5.40 2.65
CA SER A 25 9.82 6.86 2.68
C SER A 25 8.46 7.54 2.49
N GLY A 26 7.66 7.08 1.53
CA GLY A 26 6.31 7.58 1.27
C GLY A 26 5.34 7.29 2.41
N ALA A 27 5.37 6.08 2.96
CA ALA A 27 4.55 5.67 4.10
C ALA A 27 4.85 6.53 5.32
N ARG A 28 6.13 6.78 5.63
CA ARG A 28 6.51 7.64 6.75
C ARG A 28 5.95 9.05 6.59
N ARG A 29 6.07 9.65 5.40
CA ARG A 29 5.52 10.98 5.10
C ARG A 29 3.99 11.00 5.25
N ALA A 30 3.29 9.97 4.78
CA ALA A 30 1.84 9.87 4.91
C ALA A 30 1.39 9.70 6.37
N LEU A 31 2.14 8.97 7.19
CA LEU A 31 1.86 8.85 8.62
C LEU A 31 2.12 10.16 9.37
N GLN A 32 3.17 10.88 8.98
CA GLN A 32 3.52 12.19 9.55
C GLN A 32 2.51 13.28 9.17
N SER A 33 1.97 13.27 7.95
CA SER A 33 0.91 14.23 7.57
C SER A 33 -0.38 14.01 8.39
N LEU A 34 -0.60 12.79 8.88
CA LEU A 34 -1.67 12.44 9.81
C LEU A 34 -1.29 12.64 11.29
N ALA A 35 -0.13 13.23 11.59
CA ALA A 35 0.39 13.44 12.95
C ALA A 35 0.38 12.16 13.82
N VAL A 36 0.62 10.99 13.22
CA VAL A 36 0.56 9.70 13.93
C VAL A 36 1.65 9.62 15.00
N GLU A 37 2.82 10.18 14.74
CA GLU A 37 3.96 10.25 15.65
C GLU A 37 3.77 11.28 16.78
N ARG A 38 3.04 12.36 16.53
CA ARG A 38 2.91 13.49 17.48
C ARG A 38 1.94 13.19 18.60
N HIS A 39 2.14 13.73 19.80
CA HIS A 39 1.12 13.63 20.86
C HIS A 39 -0.24 14.18 20.43
N GLU A 40 -0.27 15.41 19.90
CA GLU A 40 -1.48 16.10 19.46
C GLU A 40 -1.67 16.00 17.93
N PRO A 41 -2.92 15.86 17.45
CA PRO A 41 -3.25 15.94 16.03
C PRO A 41 -3.06 17.36 15.48
N HIS A 42 -2.94 17.51 14.15
CA HIS A 42 -2.96 18.85 13.55
C HIS A 42 -4.33 19.52 13.76
N PRO A 43 -4.38 20.84 14.05
CA PRO A 43 -5.65 21.55 14.23
C PRO A 43 -6.60 21.43 13.03
N SER A 44 -6.06 21.45 11.81
CA SER A 44 -6.79 21.37 10.55
C SER A 44 -7.37 19.99 10.21
N MET A 45 -7.02 18.94 10.95
CA MET A 45 -7.51 17.58 10.65
C MET A 45 -9.01 17.47 10.87
N SER A 46 -9.67 16.90 9.88
CA SER A 46 -11.08 16.49 9.90
C SER A 46 -11.35 15.40 10.95
N PRO A 47 -12.62 15.17 11.33
CA PRO A 47 -12.99 14.07 12.21
C PRO A 47 -12.57 12.69 11.70
N ASP A 48 -12.63 12.46 10.39
CA ASP A 48 -12.21 11.19 9.76
C ASP A 48 -10.71 10.96 9.85
N GLU A 49 -9.90 11.97 9.53
CA GLU A 49 -8.44 11.89 9.66
C GLU A 49 -8.04 11.64 11.13
N ARG A 50 -8.73 12.27 12.09
CA ARG A 50 -8.50 12.03 13.52
C ARG A 50 -8.85 10.61 13.93
N ARG A 51 -9.96 10.05 13.42
CA ARG A 51 -10.33 8.64 13.64
C ARG A 51 -9.28 7.70 13.07
N LEU A 52 -8.85 7.94 11.82
CA LEU A 52 -7.80 7.15 11.17
C LEU A 52 -6.49 7.21 11.95
N ARG A 53 -6.02 8.41 12.30
CA ARG A 53 -4.84 8.61 13.14
C ARG A 53 -4.89 7.81 14.43
N ASN A 54 -6.03 7.81 15.15
CA ASN A 54 -6.16 7.08 16.40
C ASN A 54 -6.06 5.56 16.20
N ARG A 55 -6.69 5.03 15.14
CA ARG A 55 -6.56 3.62 14.75
C ARG A 55 -5.12 3.27 14.37
N LEU A 56 -4.45 4.11 13.57
CA LEU A 56 -3.05 3.95 13.17
C LEU A 56 -2.11 3.95 14.39
N ARG A 57 -2.29 4.87 15.33
CA ARG A 57 -1.52 4.89 16.58
C ARG A 57 -1.72 3.61 17.40
N ALA A 58 -2.96 3.13 17.49
CA ALA A 58 -3.25 1.86 18.16
C ALA A 58 -2.58 0.68 17.46
N ARG A 59 -2.65 0.63 16.13
CA ARG A 59 -2.00 -0.39 15.30
C ARG A 59 -0.48 -0.37 15.48
N GLY A 60 0.17 0.79 15.42
CA GLY A 60 1.61 0.93 15.67
C GLY A 60 2.02 0.35 17.04
N ARG A 61 1.26 0.64 18.10
CA ARG A 61 1.53 0.05 19.43
C ARG A 61 1.35 -1.46 19.46
N GLN A 62 0.36 -2.02 18.75
CA GLN A 62 0.19 -3.47 18.62
C GLN A 62 1.37 -4.11 17.88
N LEU A 63 1.92 -3.41 16.89
CA LEU A 63 3.11 -3.85 16.15
C LEU A 63 4.38 -3.72 16.99
N GLY A 64 4.39 -2.84 18.00
CA GLY A 64 5.48 -2.65 18.97
C GLY A 64 6.14 -1.27 18.93
N ASP A 65 5.57 -0.31 18.21
CA ASP A 65 6.01 1.09 18.28
C ASP A 65 5.78 1.65 19.69
N ARG A 66 6.82 2.27 20.27
CA ARG A 66 6.77 2.76 21.64
C ARG A 66 6.09 4.13 21.70
N ARG A 67 5.37 4.36 22.79
CA ARG A 67 4.83 5.68 23.14
C ARG A 67 5.59 6.25 24.32
N ASP A 68 6.08 7.47 24.19
CA ASP A 68 6.64 8.23 25.29
C ASP A 68 5.52 8.54 26.30
N ARG A 69 5.69 8.11 27.55
CA ARG A 69 4.66 8.24 28.59
C ARG A 69 4.51 9.68 29.10
N ILE A 70 5.52 10.52 28.92
CA ILE A 70 5.55 11.90 29.42
C ILE A 70 5.15 12.86 28.30
N ARG A 71 5.86 12.81 27.17
CA ARG A 71 5.61 13.72 26.03
C ARG A 71 4.41 13.29 25.20
N GLY A 72 4.08 12.00 25.21
CA GLY A 72 2.94 11.45 24.49
C GLY A 72 3.18 11.16 23.01
N ASP A 73 4.33 11.52 22.47
CA ASP A 73 4.77 11.13 21.12
C ASP A 73 4.92 9.61 20.99
N GLN A 74 4.82 9.12 19.77
CA GLN A 74 4.88 7.71 19.44
C GLN A 74 5.86 7.47 18.30
N GLU A 75 6.66 6.42 18.41
CA GLU A 75 7.39 5.87 17.28
C GLU A 75 6.40 5.42 16.18
N ILE A 76 6.88 5.38 14.95
CA ILE A 76 6.08 4.96 13.79
C ILE A 76 6.87 4.03 12.87
N ASP A 77 7.98 3.45 13.35
CA ASP A 77 8.91 2.71 12.49
C ASP A 77 8.31 1.39 12.03
N ARG A 78 7.70 0.62 12.95
CA ARG A 78 7.04 -0.65 12.59
C ARG A 78 5.79 -0.41 11.78
N LEU A 79 5.00 0.60 12.15
CA LEU A 79 3.84 1.00 11.37
C LEU A 79 4.22 1.46 9.96
N THR A 80 5.34 2.19 9.80
CA THR A 80 5.87 2.61 8.49
C THR A 80 6.17 1.39 7.63
N HIS A 81 6.87 0.38 8.18
CA HIS A 81 7.19 -0.84 7.44
C HIS A 81 5.93 -1.60 7.02
N GLU A 82 4.93 -1.72 7.90
CA GLU A 82 3.68 -2.43 7.58
C GLU A 82 2.89 -1.69 6.50
N VAL A 83 2.77 -0.36 6.58
CA VAL A 83 2.12 0.44 5.52
C VAL A 83 2.87 0.28 4.20
N ALA A 84 4.19 0.38 4.20
CA ALA A 84 5.00 0.23 3.00
C ALA A 84 4.84 -1.16 2.38
N TYR A 85 4.90 -2.20 3.20
CA TYR A 85 4.70 -3.59 2.80
C TYR A 85 3.34 -3.76 2.11
N GLU A 86 2.27 -3.36 2.79
CA GLU A 86 0.89 -3.50 2.31
C GLU A 86 0.66 -2.74 1.00
N GLN A 87 1.20 -1.52 0.88
CA GLN A 87 1.03 -0.67 -0.31
C GLN A 87 1.84 -1.16 -1.51
N TRP A 88 3.04 -1.71 -1.30
CA TRP A 88 3.82 -2.30 -2.39
C TRP A 88 3.25 -3.64 -2.84
N HIS A 89 2.96 -4.54 -1.89
CA HIS A 89 2.52 -5.90 -2.22
C HIS A 89 1.15 -5.90 -2.89
N ARG A 90 0.22 -5.00 -2.51
CA ARG A 90 -1.08 -4.88 -3.22
C ARG A 90 -0.90 -4.52 -4.69
N MET A 91 0.06 -3.64 -5.03
CA MET A 91 0.34 -3.25 -6.41
C MET A 91 0.98 -4.41 -7.17
N LEU A 92 1.97 -5.06 -6.56
CA LEU A 92 2.65 -6.22 -7.14
C LEU A 92 1.70 -7.39 -7.40
N PHE A 93 0.87 -7.75 -6.42
CA PHE A 93 -0.11 -8.83 -6.56
C PHE A 93 -1.23 -8.45 -7.54
N ALA A 94 -1.68 -7.19 -7.56
CA ALA A 94 -2.68 -6.76 -8.55
C ALA A 94 -2.17 -6.96 -9.98
N ARG A 95 -0.93 -6.54 -10.26
CA ARG A 95 -0.30 -6.78 -11.57
C ARG A 95 -0.19 -8.27 -11.86
N PHE A 96 0.36 -9.05 -10.93
CA PHE A 96 0.51 -10.50 -11.11
C PHE A 96 -0.82 -11.20 -11.38
N LEU A 97 -1.87 -10.88 -10.62
CA LEU A 97 -3.19 -11.46 -10.80
C LEU A 97 -3.78 -11.08 -12.16
N ALA A 98 -3.59 -9.83 -12.59
CA ALA A 98 -4.10 -9.35 -13.88
C ALA A 98 -3.37 -10.01 -15.07
N GLU A 99 -2.04 -10.09 -15.00
CA GLU A 99 -1.20 -10.75 -16.02
C GLU A 99 -1.50 -12.24 -16.16
N ASN A 100 -1.93 -12.89 -15.07
CA ASN A 100 -2.29 -14.31 -15.08
C ASN A 100 -3.80 -14.57 -15.32
N GLY A 101 -4.59 -13.53 -15.58
CA GLY A 101 -6.03 -13.68 -15.83
C GLY A 101 -6.81 -14.24 -14.63
N VAL A 102 -6.42 -13.84 -13.42
CA VAL A 102 -7.04 -14.24 -12.15
C VAL A 102 -7.36 -13.06 -11.25
N LEU A 103 -7.26 -11.82 -11.75
CA LEU A 103 -7.76 -10.64 -11.07
C LEU A 103 -9.27 -10.58 -11.21
N VAL A 104 -10.00 -10.94 -10.16
CA VAL A 104 -11.46 -11.05 -10.16
C VAL A 104 -12.11 -9.76 -9.66
N GLU A 105 -13.05 -9.22 -10.43
CA GLU A 105 -13.90 -8.12 -9.97
C GLU A 105 -14.90 -8.66 -8.93
N PRO A 106 -14.91 -8.16 -7.68
CA PRO A 106 -15.62 -8.81 -6.57
C PRO A 106 -17.15 -8.88 -6.71
N ARG A 107 -17.78 -8.01 -7.51
CA ARG A 107 -19.24 -7.95 -7.63
C ARG A 107 -19.78 -8.92 -8.69
N SER A 108 -19.09 -9.00 -9.82
CA SER A 108 -19.43 -9.83 -10.97
C SER A 108 -18.83 -11.23 -10.86
N GLY A 109 -17.74 -11.39 -10.09
CA GLY A 109 -17.00 -12.64 -9.99
C GLY A 109 -16.23 -13.00 -11.26
N VAL A 110 -16.08 -12.05 -12.19
CA VAL A 110 -15.41 -12.25 -13.49
C VAL A 110 -13.96 -11.81 -13.39
N SER A 111 -13.05 -12.58 -14.00
CA SER A 111 -11.66 -12.13 -14.16
C SER A 111 -11.59 -11.00 -15.18
N ILE A 112 -10.86 -9.95 -14.83
CA ILE A 112 -10.66 -8.78 -15.69
C ILE A 112 -9.19 -8.57 -16.02
N THR A 113 -8.91 -7.98 -17.17
CA THR A 113 -7.57 -7.54 -17.56
C THR A 113 -7.21 -6.20 -16.90
N ILE A 114 -5.96 -5.75 -17.08
CA ILE A 114 -5.52 -4.42 -16.63
C ILE A 114 -6.33 -3.33 -17.34
N GLU A 115 -6.55 -3.48 -18.65
CA GLU A 115 -7.28 -2.52 -19.48
C GLU A 115 -8.76 -2.41 -19.04
N GLU A 116 -9.41 -3.53 -18.75
CA GLU A 116 -10.78 -3.56 -18.22
C GLU A 116 -10.83 -2.92 -16.82
N CYS A 117 -9.81 -3.13 -15.99
CA CYS A 117 -9.69 -2.48 -14.69
C CYS A 117 -9.50 -0.96 -14.82
N GLU A 118 -8.74 -0.49 -15.81
CA GLU A 118 -8.56 0.93 -16.13
C GLU A 118 -9.86 1.59 -16.59
N GLU A 119 -10.65 0.90 -17.41
CA GLU A 119 -11.96 1.37 -17.84
C GLU A 119 -12.92 1.51 -16.66
N LEU A 120 -13.03 0.47 -15.81
CA LEU A 120 -13.83 0.50 -14.58
C LEU A 120 -13.39 1.62 -13.62
N ALA A 121 -12.08 1.86 -13.50
CA ALA A 121 -11.56 2.91 -12.66
C ALA A 121 -11.94 4.30 -13.18
N ARG A 122 -11.89 4.50 -14.50
CA ARG A 122 -12.31 5.74 -15.15
C ARG A 122 -13.80 6.03 -14.93
N GLU A 123 -14.66 5.01 -15.07
CA GLU A 123 -16.09 5.13 -14.79
C GLU A 123 -16.39 5.49 -13.33
N ARG A 124 -15.60 4.93 -12.40
CA ARG A 124 -15.73 5.16 -10.96
C ARG A 124 -15.02 6.45 -10.50
N GLY A 125 -14.25 7.11 -11.37
CA GLY A 125 -13.46 8.29 -11.03
C GLY A 125 -12.34 8.01 -10.02
N VAL A 126 -11.80 6.78 -10.01
CA VAL A 126 -10.73 6.35 -9.12
C VAL A 126 -9.45 6.05 -9.89
N ASP A 127 -8.34 5.93 -9.17
CA ASP A 127 -7.05 5.53 -9.73
C ASP A 127 -7.08 4.03 -10.14
N PRO A 128 -6.69 3.67 -11.38
CA PRO A 128 -6.71 2.28 -11.86
C PRO A 128 -5.91 1.31 -11.00
N HIS A 129 -4.71 1.69 -10.60
CA HIS A 129 -3.84 0.84 -9.80
C HIS A 129 -4.39 0.67 -8.38
N ALA A 130 -4.96 1.73 -7.80
CA ALA A 130 -5.65 1.64 -6.53
C ALA A 130 -6.88 0.70 -6.60
N LEU A 131 -7.63 0.73 -7.71
CA LEU A 131 -8.77 -0.17 -7.91
C LEU A 131 -8.31 -1.64 -8.05
N ALA A 132 -7.30 -1.90 -8.88
CA ALA A 132 -6.74 -3.24 -9.06
C ALA A 132 -6.18 -3.79 -7.73
N ALA A 133 -5.48 -2.94 -6.97
CA ALA A 133 -4.98 -3.27 -5.64
C ALA A 133 -6.10 -3.61 -4.65
N GLN A 134 -7.24 -2.90 -4.71
CA GLN A 134 -8.40 -3.22 -3.89
C GLN A 134 -8.99 -4.59 -4.25
N PHE A 135 -9.11 -4.92 -5.54
CA PHE A 135 -9.59 -6.23 -5.96
C PHE A 135 -8.64 -7.35 -5.52
N ALA A 136 -7.33 -7.16 -5.70
CA ALA A 136 -6.32 -8.09 -5.21
C ALA A 136 -6.39 -8.32 -3.69
N GLN A 137 -6.66 -7.26 -2.93
CA GLN A 137 -6.85 -7.32 -1.48
C GLN A 137 -8.04 -8.22 -1.09
N GLU A 138 -9.15 -8.12 -1.80
CA GLU A 138 -10.36 -8.92 -1.54
C GLU A 138 -10.17 -10.40 -1.91
N ILE A 139 -9.37 -10.68 -2.95
CA ILE A 139 -9.06 -12.05 -3.41
C ILE A 139 -8.06 -12.76 -2.48
N LEU A 140 -7.16 -12.02 -1.84
CA LEU A 140 -6.07 -12.56 -1.02
C LEU A 140 -6.20 -12.21 0.48
N PRO A 141 -7.29 -12.63 1.17
CA PRO A 141 -7.51 -12.26 2.58
C PRO A 141 -6.50 -12.89 3.55
N GLY A 142 -5.79 -13.95 3.12
CA GLY A 142 -4.69 -14.54 3.88
C GLY A 142 -3.40 -13.71 3.82
N VAL A 143 -3.25 -12.86 2.80
CA VAL A 143 -2.09 -11.99 2.61
C VAL A 143 -2.39 -10.60 3.14
N PHE A 144 -3.55 -10.04 2.80
CA PHE A 144 -3.94 -8.69 3.18
C PHE A 144 -5.07 -8.70 4.21
N ARG A 145 -4.84 -8.05 5.35
CA ARG A 145 -5.81 -8.04 6.45
C ARG A 145 -6.90 -7.00 6.23
N VAL A 146 -8.02 -7.42 5.65
CA VAL A 146 -9.20 -6.56 5.45
C VAL A 146 -9.57 -5.84 6.76
N GLY A 147 -9.70 -4.52 6.70
CA GLY A 147 -10.04 -3.66 7.84
C GLY A 147 -8.86 -3.18 8.69
N ASP A 148 -7.62 -3.56 8.37
CA ASP A 148 -6.43 -3.00 9.01
C ASP A 148 -6.27 -1.51 8.62
N PRO A 149 -6.13 -0.57 9.57
CA PRO A 149 -6.01 0.85 9.27
C PRO A 149 -4.81 1.21 8.38
N VAL A 150 -3.79 0.35 8.24
CA VAL A 150 -2.68 0.57 7.30
C VAL A 150 -3.14 0.65 5.84
N LEU A 151 -4.24 -0.03 5.51
CA LEU A 151 -4.80 -0.09 4.16
C LEU A 151 -5.52 1.23 3.79
N ASP A 152 -5.97 1.98 4.80
CA ASP A 152 -6.64 3.28 4.67
C ASP A 152 -5.64 4.45 4.50
N VAL A 153 -4.33 4.18 4.56
CA VAL A 153 -3.30 5.21 4.36
C VAL A 153 -3.15 5.48 2.87
N VAL A 154 -3.35 6.74 2.48
CA VAL A 154 -3.17 7.20 1.09
C VAL A 154 -1.76 7.75 0.92
N LEU A 155 -0.97 7.13 0.04
CA LEU A 155 0.35 7.63 -0.34
C LEU A 155 0.23 8.85 -1.25
N ALA A 156 1.17 9.78 -1.09
CA ALA A 156 1.26 10.96 -1.95
C ALA A 156 1.38 10.57 -3.43
N PRO A 157 0.80 11.35 -4.37
CA PRO A 157 0.81 11.03 -5.80
C PRO A 157 2.21 10.72 -6.35
N GLU A 158 3.22 11.46 -5.92
CA GLU A 158 4.60 11.30 -6.38
C GLU A 158 5.20 9.96 -5.94
N THR A 159 4.83 9.50 -4.74
CA THR A 159 5.24 8.17 -4.25
C THR A 159 4.54 7.07 -5.05
N ARG A 160 3.23 7.20 -5.29
CA ARG A 160 2.48 6.23 -6.10
C ARG A 160 3.03 6.12 -7.52
N GLN A 161 3.32 7.25 -8.16
CA GLN A 161 3.93 7.29 -9.50
C GLN A 161 5.35 6.70 -9.52
N ALA A 162 6.14 6.87 -8.47
CA ALA A 162 7.45 6.23 -8.38
C ALA A 162 7.32 4.71 -8.25
N LEU A 163 6.43 4.22 -7.38
CA LEU A 163 6.16 2.79 -7.23
C LEU A 163 5.62 2.17 -8.52
N GLN A 164 4.76 2.89 -9.25
CA GLN A 164 4.23 2.41 -10.52
C GLN A 164 5.34 2.24 -11.57
N ARG A 165 6.23 3.23 -11.69
CA ARG A 165 7.39 3.12 -12.61
C ARG A 165 8.25 1.89 -12.31
N LEU A 166 8.52 1.64 -11.02
CA LEU A 166 9.27 0.45 -10.61
C LEU A 166 8.53 -0.85 -10.92
N LEU A 167 7.20 -0.85 -10.77
CA LEU A 167 6.37 -2.00 -11.15
C LEU A 167 6.42 -2.27 -12.66
N ASP A 168 6.44 -1.23 -13.48
CA ASP A 168 6.51 -1.33 -14.96
C ASP A 168 7.89 -1.81 -15.46
N GLU A 169 8.95 -1.64 -14.65
CA GLU A 169 10.30 -2.15 -14.95
C GLU A 169 10.44 -3.67 -14.74
N LEU A 170 9.54 -4.27 -13.96
CA LEU A 170 9.58 -5.71 -13.71
C LEU A 170 9.20 -6.49 -14.97
N PRO A 171 9.87 -7.63 -15.24
CA PRO A 171 9.51 -8.48 -16.36
C PRO A 171 8.09 -9.07 -16.17
N SER A 172 7.38 -9.23 -17.28
CA SER A 172 6.12 -10.00 -17.39
C SER A 172 6.39 -11.43 -17.87
#